data_AF-A0A8T6J6T5-F1
#
_entry.id   AF-A0A8T6J6T5-F1
#
_cell.length_a   1.000
_cell.length_b   1.000
_cell.length_c   1.000
_cell.angle_alpha   90.00
_cell.angle_beta   90.00
_cell.angle_gamma   90.00
#
_symmetry.space_group_name_H-M   'P 1'
#
loop_
_entity.id
_entity.type
_entity.pdbx_description
1 polymer ?
#
loop_
_entity_poly.entity_id
_entity_poly.type
_entity_poly.pdbx_seq_one_letter_code
_entity_poly.pdbx_strand_id
1 'polypeptide(L)'
;MRLLFAVFGLAAGAIAADGVPEAPFRDCDGCPEMIVVPGGGFVMGAPGGEEGRPEGPSREVRVERDFALGRYEVTNAQFEAFVSA
;
A
#
# COMPACT_ATOMS: atom_id res chain seq x y z
N MET A 1 18.02 48.15 -22.43
CA MET A 1 16.91 47.34 -22.98
C MET A 1 16.67 46.17 -22.03
N ARG A 2 15.60 46.22 -21.24
CA ARG A 2 15.23 45.16 -20.29
C ARG A 2 14.61 44.00 -21.07
N LEU A 3 15.21 42.81 -21.02
CA LEU A 3 14.43 41.57 -21.15
C LEU A 3 14.80 40.65 -19.99
N LEU A 4 13.94 40.68 -18.98
CA LEU A 4 13.82 39.61 -18.00
C LEU A 4 13.22 38.39 -18.71
N PHE A 5 13.98 37.29 -18.82
CA PHE A 5 13.40 35.98 -19.05
C PHE A 5 13.38 35.25 -17.70
N ALA A 6 12.23 35.34 -17.02
CA ALA A 6 11.92 34.48 -15.90
C ALA A 6 11.47 33.12 -16.46
N VAL A 7 12.38 32.15 -16.51
CA VAL A 7 11.99 30.74 -16.67
C VAL A 7 11.75 30.22 -15.26
N PHE A 8 10.49 30.21 -14.86
CA PHE A 8 10.04 29.53 -13.64
C PHE A 8 10.18 28.03 -13.90
N GLY A 9 11.31 27.46 -13.48
CA GLY A 9 11.58 26.03 -13.58
C GLY A 9 10.52 25.27 -12.79
N LEU A 10 9.76 24.43 -13.50
CA LEU A 10 8.84 23.46 -12.91
C LEU A 10 9.67 22.50 -12.05
N ALA A 11 9.64 22.70 -10.73
CA ALA A 11 10.14 21.71 -9.79
C ALA A 11 9.16 20.52 -9.83
N ALA A 12 9.51 19.47 -10.57
CA ALA A 12 8.93 18.15 -10.35
C ALA A 12 9.40 17.69 -8.96
N GLY A 13 8.59 17.97 -7.93
CA GLY A 13 8.79 17.41 -6.61
C GLY A 13 8.72 15.90 -6.71
N ALA A 14 9.83 15.22 -6.44
CA ALA A 14 9.78 13.80 -6.10
C ALA A 14 8.89 13.68 -4.86
N ILE A 15 7.84 12.85 -4.94
CA ILE A 15 7.11 12.43 -3.76
C ILE A 15 8.06 11.48 -3.03
N ALA A 16 8.80 12.01 -2.07
CA ALA A 16 9.54 11.18 -1.13
C ALA A 16 8.50 10.36 -0.36
N ALA A 17 8.44 9.06 -0.64
CA ALA A 17 7.86 8.12 0.29
C ALA A 17 8.85 7.99 1.45
N ASP A 18 8.83 8.93 2.39
CA ASP A 18 9.52 8.79 3.67
C ASP A 18 8.74 7.79 4.54
N GLY A 19 8.56 6.58 4.02
CA GLY A 19 7.91 5.47 4.70
C GLY A 19 8.99 4.66 5.41
N VAL A 20 9.45 5.12 6.58
CA VAL A 20 9.99 4.16 7.54
C VAL A 20 8.82 3.23 7.86
N PRO A 21 8.88 1.93 7.53
CA PRO A 21 7.79 1.03 7.88
C PRO A 21 7.67 1.10 9.40
N GLU A 22 6.49 1.50 9.90
CA GLU A 22 6.25 1.44 11.33
C GLU A 22 6.52 0.01 11.80
N ALA A 23 7.19 -0.12 12.95
CA ALA A 23 7.52 -1.43 13.48
C ALA A 23 6.25 -2.29 13.59
N PRO A 24 6.33 -3.61 13.36
CA PRO A 24 5.17 -4.47 13.51
C PRO A 24 4.51 -4.31 14.88
N PHE A 25 3.18 -4.26 14.93
CA PHE A 25 2.42 -4.02 16.15
C PHE A 25 1.28 -5.03 16.34
N ARG A 26 0.74 -5.10 17.56
CA ARG A 26 -0.43 -5.89 17.93
C ARG A 26 -1.33 -5.06 18.84
N ASP A 27 -2.65 -5.18 18.66
CA ASP A 27 -3.64 -4.51 19.52
C ASP A 27 -3.99 -5.32 20.79
N CYS A 28 -3.70 -6.63 20.79
CA CYS A 28 -3.95 -7.53 21.91
C CYS A 28 -3.05 -8.77 21.85
N ASP A 29 -2.94 -9.52 22.96
CA ASP A 29 -2.09 -10.72 23.06
C ASP A 29 -2.49 -11.84 22.07
N GLY A 30 -3.78 -11.93 21.71
CA GLY A 30 -4.30 -12.89 20.74
C GLY A 30 -4.48 -12.35 19.32
N CYS A 31 -4.13 -11.08 19.06
CA CYS A 31 -4.41 -10.41 17.79
C CYS A 31 -3.30 -10.70 16.75
N PRO A 32 -3.61 -10.65 15.44
CA PRO A 32 -2.61 -10.72 14.38
C PRO A 32 -1.53 -9.63 14.53
N GLU A 33 -0.30 -9.97 14.11
CA GLU A 33 0.75 -8.96 13.95
C GLU A 33 0.47 -8.15 12.67
N MET A 34 0.39 -6.84 12.83
CA MET A 34 0.07 -5.90 11.76
C MET A 34 1.32 -5.13 11.33
N ILE A 35 1.38 -4.80 10.05
CA ILE A 35 2.36 -3.84 9.51
C ILE A 35 1.60 -2.69 8.84
N VAL A 36 2.18 -1.49 8.89
CA VAL A 36 1.66 -0.36 8.11
C VAL A 36 2.19 -0.45 6.69
N VAL A 37 1.27 -0.48 5.73
CA VAL A 37 1.54 -0.36 4.30
C VAL A 37 1.28 1.10 3.90
N PRO A 38 2.30 1.83 3.42
CA PRO A 38 2.11 3.20 2.97
C PRO A 38 1.12 3.28 1.81
N GLY A 39 0.29 4.33 1.81
CA GLY A 39 -0.53 4.69 0.67
C GLY A 39 0.34 4.94 -0.57
N GLY A 40 -0.16 4.58 -1.75
CA GLY A 40 0.65 4.56 -2.95
C GLY A 40 -0.13 4.24 -4.22
N GLY A 41 0.60 4.17 -5.33
CA GLY A 41 0.08 3.73 -6.61
C GLY A 41 0.79 2.46 -7.07
N PHE A 42 0.05 1.52 -7.64
CA PHE A 42 0.60 0.31 -8.24
C PHE A 42 -0.27 -0.18 -9.40
N VAL A 43 0.31 -1.02 -10.25
CA VAL A 43 -0.41 -1.67 -11.34
C VAL A 43 -0.93 -3.02 -10.84
N MET A 44 -2.25 -3.21 -10.87
CA MET A 44 -2.91 -4.45 -10.45
C MET A 44 -3.45 -5.22 -11.66
N GLY A 45 -3.27 -6.54 -11.65
CA GLY A 45 -3.75 -7.45 -12.68
C GLY A 45 -2.68 -7.87 -13.68
N ALA A 46 -3.02 -8.82 -14.55
CA ALA A 46 -2.08 -9.41 -15.50
C ALA A 46 -2.16 -8.77 -16.92
N PRO A 47 -1.03 -8.68 -17.65
CA PRO A 47 -1.04 -8.26 -19.05
C PRO A 47 -1.85 -9.23 -19.90
N GLY A 48 -2.69 -8.73 -20.80
CA GLY A 48 -3.39 -9.55 -21.80
C GLY A 48 -4.58 -10.37 -21.30
N GLY A 49 -4.82 -10.44 -19.99
CA GLY A 49 -5.82 -11.33 -19.41
C GLY A 49 -5.39 -12.80 -19.47
N GLU A 50 -5.88 -13.61 -18.52
CA GLU A 50 -5.61 -15.05 -18.50
C GLU A 50 -6.84 -15.83 -18.97
N GLU A 51 -6.65 -16.86 -19.79
CA GLU A 51 -7.75 -17.68 -20.28
C GLU A 51 -8.41 -18.43 -19.10
N GLY A 52 -9.69 -18.14 -18.85
CA GLY A 52 -10.43 -18.71 -17.72
C GLY A 52 -10.20 -18.03 -16.36
N ARG A 53 -9.38 -16.97 -16.28
CA ARG A 53 -9.21 -16.18 -15.04
C ARG A 53 -9.31 -14.67 -15.34
N PRO A 54 -10.31 -13.95 -14.78
CA PRO A 54 -10.51 -12.54 -15.05
C PRO A 54 -9.52 -11.65 -14.25
N GLU A 55 -8.23 -11.86 -14.44
CA GLU A 55 -7.16 -11.09 -13.77
C GLU A 55 -6.73 -9.83 -14.51
N GLY A 56 -7.16 -9.67 -15.76
CA GLY A 56 -6.78 -8.55 -16.62
C GLY A 56 -7.96 -7.69 -17.07
N PRO A 57 -7.67 -6.59 -17.79
CA PRO A 57 -6.33 -6.06 -18.04
C PRO A 57 -5.72 -5.42 -16.79
N SER A 58 -4.39 -5.30 -16.77
CA SER A 58 -3.70 -4.49 -15.77
C SER A 58 -4.26 -3.06 -15.73
N ARG A 59 -4.45 -2.52 -14.51
CA ARG A 59 -4.93 -1.15 -14.29
C ARG A 59 -4.17 -0.46 -13.16
N GLU A 60 -4.05 0.86 -13.24
CA GLU A 60 -3.51 1.66 -12.15
C GLU A 60 -4.50 1.69 -10.97
N VAL A 61 -4.00 1.40 -9.78
CA VAL A 61 -4.73 1.46 -8.52
C VAL A 61 -4.01 2.42 -7.58
N ARG A 62 -4.78 3.30 -6.95
CA ARG A 62 -4.31 4.29 -5.98
C ARG A 62 -4.97 4.02 -4.63
N VAL A 63 -4.16 3.85 -3.59
CA VAL A 63 -4.61 3.79 -2.20
C VAL A 63 -4.20 5.11 -1.54
N GLU A 64 -5.19 5.93 -1.19
CA GLU A 64 -4.96 7.33 -0.79
C GLU A 64 -4.28 7.51 0.57
N ARG A 65 -4.41 6.52 1.45
CA ARG A 65 -3.91 6.60 2.83
C ARG A 65 -3.20 5.32 3.20
N ASP A 66 -2.30 5.45 4.16
CA ASP A 66 -1.68 4.32 4.82
C ASP A 66 -2.75 3.43 5.47
N PHE A 67 -2.48 2.14 5.53
CA PHE A 67 -3.36 1.16 6.13
C PHE A 67 -2.57 0.03 6.79
N ALA A 68 -3.14 -0.60 7.81
CA ALA A 68 -2.55 -1.77 8.43
C ALA A 68 -2.97 -3.04 7.69
N LEU A 69 -2.02 -3.95 7.45
CA LEU A 69 -2.28 -5.27 6.89
C LEU A 69 -1.68 -6.34 7.80
N GLY A 70 -2.37 -7.47 7.96
CA GLY A 70 -1.82 -8.62 8.66
C GLY A 70 -0.53 -9.07 7.99
N ARG A 71 0.57 -9.13 8.75
CA ARG A 71 1.87 -9.56 8.22
C ARG A 71 1.82 -11.01 7.72
N TYR A 72 0.98 -11.80 8.38
CA TYR A 72 0.70 -13.20 8.05
C TYR A 72 -0.80 -13.41 7.96
N GLU A 73 -1.20 -14.51 7.34
CA GLU A 73 -2.57 -15.00 7.43
C GLU A 73 -2.95 -15.28 8.89
N VAL A 74 -4.24 -15.17 9.19
CA VAL A 74 -4.76 -15.49 10.52
C VAL A 74 -4.50 -16.97 10.81
N THR A 75 -3.83 -17.24 11.93
CA THR A 75 -3.51 -18.61 12.33
C THR A 75 -4.69 -19.29 13.01
N ASN A 76 -4.70 -20.63 13.03
CA ASN A 76 -5.74 -21.40 13.74
C ASN A 76 -5.83 -21.03 15.22
N ALA A 77 -4.70 -20.78 15.89
CA ALA A 77 -4.68 -20.39 17.30
C ALA A 77 -5.31 -19.00 17.53
N GLN A 78 -5.07 -18.05 16.63
CA GLN A 78 -5.72 -16.72 16.69
C GLN A 78 -7.22 -16.82 16.43
N PHE A 79 -7.62 -17.67 15.48
CA PHE A 79 -9.04 -17.91 15.21
C PHE A 79 -9.73 -18.62 16.38
N GLU A 80 -9.11 -19.62 16.98
CA GLU A 80 -9.61 -20.30 18.18
C GLU A 80 -9.78 -19.33 19.36
N ALA A 81 -8.82 -18.44 19.56
CA ALA A 81 -8.91 -17.38 20.57
C ALA A 81 -10.10 -16.44 20.32
N PHE A 82 -10.38 -16.09 19.05
CA PHE A 82 -11.56 -15.32 18.68
C PHE A 82 -12.87 -16.08 18.95
N VAL A 83 -12.95 -17.36 18.58
CA VAL A 83 -14.17 -18.18 18.73
C VAL A 83 -14.49 -18.47 20.21
N SER A 84 -13.47 -18.51 21.07
CA SER A 84 -13.62 -18.84 22.49
C SER A 84 -13.80 -17.62 23.41
N ALA A 85 -13.84 -16.41 22.84
CA ALA A 85 -13.89 -15.13 23.57
C ALA A 85 -15.30 -14.74 24.06
#